data_AF-A0A0W1I6Q6-F1
#
_entry.id   AF-A0A0W1I6Q6-F1
#
_cell.length_a   1.000
_cell.length_b   1.000
_cell.length_c   1.000
_cell.angle_alpha   90.00
_cell.angle_beta   90.00
_cell.angle_gamma   90.00
#
_symmetry.space_group_name_H-M   'P 1'
#
loop_
_entity.id
_entity.type
_entity.pdbx_description
1 polymer ?
#
loop_
_entity_poly.entity_id
_entity_poly.type
_entity_poly.pdbx_seq_one_letter_code
_entity_poly.pdbx_strand_id
1 'polypeptide(L)'
;MTMDLPMSNEDLLELAQHRIDELPPGEYQVREIYGALYEAAILNPKAFGKTFKKAVKTGALRNIQLGRMDTGDKHWRYILHAS
;
A
#
# COMPACT_ATOMS: atom_id res chain seq x y z
N MET A 1 -27.21 6.46 8.95
CA MET A 1 -26.54 5.16 9.12
C MET A 1 -25.44 5.06 8.07
N THR A 2 -24.23 5.51 8.39
CA THR A 2 -23.06 5.28 7.54
C THR A 2 -22.61 3.85 7.79
N MET A 3 -22.95 2.96 6.86
CA MET A 3 -22.37 1.63 6.82
C MET A 3 -20.94 1.81 6.32
N ASP A 4 -19.99 1.91 7.26
CA ASP A 4 -18.56 1.81 7.01
C ASP A 4 -18.28 0.35 6.61
N LEU A 5 -18.61 0.01 5.36
CA LEU A 5 -18.27 -1.29 4.81
C LEU A 5 -16.75 -1.33 4.66
N PRO A 6 -16.10 -2.43 5.06
CA PRO A 6 -14.69 -2.59 4.79
C PRO A 6 -14.45 -2.51 3.28
N MET A 7 -13.52 -1.66 2.87
CA MET A 7 -13.16 -1.50 1.46
C MET A 7 -12.72 -2.85 0.86
N SER A 8 -13.13 -3.11 -0.39
CA SER A 8 -12.67 -4.30 -1.11
C SER A 8 -11.17 -4.19 -1.40
N ASN A 9 -10.52 -5.32 -1.69
CA ASN A 9 -9.11 -5.29 -2.09
C ASN A 9 -8.86 -4.45 -3.35
N GLU A 10 -9.82 -4.36 -4.26
CA GLU A 10 -9.75 -3.53 -5.47
C GLU A 10 -9.78 -2.04 -5.10
N ASP A 11 -10.77 -1.61 -4.30
CA ASP A 11 -10.86 -0.23 -3.79
C ASP A 11 -9.58 0.19 -3.05
N LEU A 12 -9.02 -0.72 -2.24
CA LEU A 12 -7.77 -0.48 -1.53
C LEU A 12 -6.60 -0.29 -2.50
N LEU A 13 -6.51 -1.06 -3.58
CA LEU A 13 -5.43 -0.93 -4.57
C LEU A 13 -5.56 0.37 -5.38
N GLU A 14 -6.77 0.77 -5.75
CA GLU A 14 -7.01 2.07 -6.40
C GLU A 14 -6.61 3.23 -5.48
N LEU A 15 -7.01 3.19 -4.20
CA LEU A 15 -6.58 4.16 -3.21
C LEU A 15 -5.05 4.18 -3.07
N ALA A 16 -4.40 3.02 -3.10
CA ALA A 16 -2.94 2.94 -3.09
C ALA A 16 -2.31 3.65 -4.28
N GLN A 17 -2.84 3.43 -5.49
CA GLN A 17 -2.33 4.09 -6.69
C GLN A 17 -2.40 5.61 -6.55
N HIS A 18 -3.56 6.14 -6.10
CA HIS A 18 -3.70 7.57 -5.83
C HIS A 18 -2.67 8.09 -4.83
N ARG A 19 -2.45 7.38 -3.72
CA ARG A 19 -1.45 7.76 -2.72
C ARG A 19 -0.03 7.73 -3.26
N ILE A 20 0.30 6.73 -4.07
CA ILE A 20 1.61 6.61 -4.69
C ILE A 20 1.88 7.80 -5.62
N ASP A 21 0.88 8.22 -6.39
CA ASP A 21 1.01 9.34 -7.32
C ASP A 21 1.13 10.70 -6.61
N GLU A 22 0.61 10.83 -5.38
CA GLU A 22 0.72 12.05 -4.55
C GLU A 22 2.01 12.13 -3.71
N LEU A 23 2.58 10.99 -3.33
CA LEU A 23 3.75 10.94 -2.44
C LEU A 23 5.05 11.25 -3.20
N PRO A 24 5.99 11.99 -2.57
CA PRO A 24 7.28 12.22 -3.20
C PRO A 24 8.08 10.91 -3.30
N PRO A 25 8.94 10.76 -4.32
CA PRO A 25 9.75 9.55 -4.49
C PRO A 25 10.60 9.25 -3.25
N GLY A 26 10.68 7.98 -2.87
CA GLY A 26 11.34 7.56 -1.63
C GLY A 26 10.99 6.13 -1.19
N GLU A 27 11.51 5.73 -0.04
CA GLU A 27 11.21 4.42 0.57
C GLU A 27 10.07 4.54 1.59
N TYR A 28 8.97 3.81 1.36
CA TYR A 28 7.79 3.82 2.23
C TYR A 28 7.32 2.41 2.56
N GLN A 29 6.82 2.20 3.78
CA GLN A 29 6.04 1.02 4.13
C GLN A 29 4.59 1.19 3.68
N VAL A 30 3.86 0.08 3.53
CA VAL A 30 2.42 0.13 3.18
C VAL A 30 1.65 1.01 4.16
N ARG A 31 1.95 0.94 5.46
CA ARG A 31 1.32 1.81 6.46
C ARG A 31 1.56 3.29 6.19
N GLU A 32 2.75 3.66 5.73
CA GLU A 32 3.11 5.05 5.45
C GLU A 32 2.40 5.55 4.18
N ILE A 33 2.23 4.68 3.17
CA ILE A 33 1.50 5.01 1.93
C ILE A 33 0.04 5.35 2.22
N TYR A 34 -0.63 4.57 3.08
CA TYR A 34 -2.04 4.80 3.44
C TYR A 34 -2.22 5.81 4.58
N GLY A 35 -1.18 6.04 5.39
CA GLY A 35 -1.23 6.90 6.56
C GLY A 35 -2.31 6.45 7.57
N ALA A 36 -3.11 7.40 8.06
CA ALA A 36 -4.19 7.14 9.02
C ALA A 36 -5.29 6.21 8.46
N LEU A 37 -5.45 6.15 7.13
CA LEU A 37 -6.43 5.26 6.50
C LEU A 37 -6.05 3.79 6.61
N TYR A 38 -4.78 3.48 6.92
CA TYR A 38 -4.32 2.10 7.02
C TYR A 38 -5.15 1.31 8.06
N GLU A 39 -5.35 1.87 9.25
CA GLU A 39 -6.04 1.19 10.34
C GLU A 39 -7.57 1.17 10.16
N ALA A 40 -8.11 2.17 9.45
CA ALA A 40 -9.55 2.27 9.17
C ALA A 40 -9.98 1.41 7.98
N ALA A 41 -9.18 1.37 6.90
CA ALA A 41 -9.56 0.72 5.65
C ALA A 41 -9.08 -0.74 5.55
N ILE A 42 -8.00 -1.11 6.25
CA ILE A 42 -7.38 -2.45 6.12
C ILE A 42 -7.71 -3.32 7.34
N LEU A 43 -8.79 -4.10 7.23
CA LEU A 43 -9.18 -5.06 8.28
C LEU A 43 -8.14 -6.17 8.51
N ASN A 44 -7.43 -6.60 7.46
CA ASN A 44 -6.45 -7.68 7.55
C ASN A 44 -5.11 -7.28 6.93
N PRO A 45 -4.22 -6.60 7.70
CA PRO A 45 -2.91 -6.14 7.26
C PRO A 45 -2.05 -7.21 6.60
N LYS A 46 -2.11 -8.45 7.12
CA LYS A 46 -1.28 -9.57 6.63
C LYS A 46 -1.77 -10.09 5.28
N ALA A 47 -3.09 -10.23 5.11
CA ALA A 47 -3.67 -10.62 3.83
C ALA A 47 -3.47 -9.50 2.79
N PHE A 48 -3.77 -8.27 3.18
CA PHE A 48 -3.62 -7.11 2.32
C PHE A 48 -2.18 -6.87 1.89
N GLY A 49 -1.20 -6.98 2.80
CA GLY A 49 0.22 -6.84 2.46
C GLY A 49 0.69 -7.86 1.41
N LYS A 50 0.10 -9.07 1.38
CA LYS A 50 0.36 -10.05 0.30
C LYS A 50 -0.26 -9.61 -1.03
N THR A 51 -1.50 -9.12 -1.01
CA THR A 51 -2.20 -8.60 -2.19
C THR A 51 -1.47 -7.39 -2.78
N PHE A 52 -1.13 -6.42 -1.94
CA PHE A 52 -0.37 -5.22 -2.32
C PHE A 52 1.00 -5.58 -2.91
N LYS A 53 1.76 -6.45 -2.23
CA LYS A 53 3.04 -6.94 -2.75
C LYS A 53 2.90 -7.64 -4.10
N LYS A 54 1.83 -8.42 -4.29
CA LYS A 54 1.53 -9.06 -5.58
C LYS A 54 1.24 -8.00 -6.64
N ALA A 55 0.40 -7.01 -6.34
CA ALA A 55 0.03 -5.93 -7.27
C ALA A 55 1.26 -5.12 -7.75
N VAL A 56 2.19 -4.80 -6.84
CA VAL A 56 3.47 -4.16 -7.21
C VAL A 56 4.29 -5.07 -8.13
N LYS A 57 4.42 -6.36 -7.81
CA LYS A 57 5.19 -7.31 -8.62
C LYS A 57 4.60 -7.58 -9.99
N THR A 58 3.27 -7.56 -10.13
CA THR A 58 2.58 -7.79 -11.39
C THR A 58 2.44 -6.52 -12.24
N GLY A 59 2.91 -5.37 -11.74
CA GLY A 59 2.78 -4.08 -12.43
C GLY A 59 1.34 -3.53 -12.43
N ALA A 60 0.49 -3.99 -11.52
CA ALA A 60 -0.86 -3.44 -11.35
C ALA A 60 -0.82 -2.06 -10.67
N LEU A 61 0.20 -1.82 -9.84
CA LEU A 61 0.52 -0.50 -9.30
C LEU A 61 1.73 0.07 -10.07
N ARG A 62 1.63 1.33 -10.45
CA ARG A 62 2.66 2.08 -11.20
C ARG A 62 3.47 2.96 -10.27
N ASN A 63 4.65 3.40 -10.71
CA ASN A 63 5.53 4.29 -9.96
C ASN A 63 5.92 3.75 -8.58
N ILE A 64 5.93 2.42 -8.44
CA ILE A 64 6.30 1.72 -7.22
C ILE A 64 7.07 0.43 -7.55
N GLN A 65 8.08 0.14 -6.74
CA GLN A 65 8.84 -1.11 -6.80
C GLN A 65 8.97 -1.73 -5.42
N LEU A 66 9.10 -3.07 -5.40
CA LEU A 66 9.41 -3.78 -4.16
C LEU A 66 10.86 -3.48 -3.77
N GLY A 67 11.04 -2.79 -2.65
CA GLY A 67 12.36 -2.48 -2.09
C GLY A 67 12.86 -3.59 -1.17
N ARG A 68 13.46 -3.18 -0.05
CA ARG A 68 14.01 -4.08 0.97
C ARG A 68 13.01 -4.39 2.06
N MET A 69 13.22 -5.51 2.74
CA MET A 69 12.52 -5.81 3.98
C MET A 69 13.27 -5.18 5.15
N ASP A 70 12.54 -4.50 6.04
CA ASP A 70 13.09 -3.98 7.28
C ASP A 70 13.37 -5.15 8.24
N THR A 71 14.61 -5.30 8.70
CA THR A 71 15.05 -6.44 9.51
C THR A 71 14.60 -6.35 10.96
N GLY A 72 14.25 -5.15 11.44
CA GLY A 72 13.69 -4.95 12.78
C GLY A 72 12.21 -5.32 12.85
N ASP A 73 11.43 -4.79 11.90
CA ASP A 73 9.96 -4.86 11.95
C ASP A 73 9.34 -5.92 11.01
N LYS A 74 10.17 -6.59 10.19
CA LYS A 74 9.75 -7.58 9.17
C LYS A 74 8.72 -7.05 8.17
N HIS A 75 8.59 -5.73 8.05
CA HIS A 75 7.73 -5.07 7.07
C HIS A 75 8.52 -4.76 5.78
N TRP A 76 7.88 -4.97 4.62
CA TRP A 76 8.49 -4.61 3.34
C TRP A 76 8.39 -3.10 3.11
N ARG A 77 9.50 -2.49 2.72
CA ARG A 77 9.56 -1.14 2.18
C ARG A 77 9.42 -1.20 0.65
N TYR A 78 8.79 -0.18 0.11
CA TYR A 78 8.52 0.00 -1.31
C TYR A 78 9.16 1.30 -1.75
N ILE A 79 9.78 1.27 -2.93
CA ILE A 79 10.43 2.42 -3.52
C ILE A 79 9.39 3.06 -4.43
N LEU A 80 8.97 4.27 -4.10
CA LEU A 80 8.13 5.09 -4.96
C LEU A 80 9.03 5.89 -5.91
N HIS A 81 8.64 5.93 -7.18
CA HIS A 81 9.30 6.68 -8.24
C HIS A 81 8.49 7.93 -8.55
N ALA A 82 9.13 8.93 -9.15
CA ALA A 82 8.39 10.08 -9.68
C ALA A 82 7.46 9.60 -10.81
N SER A 83 6.23 10.08 -10.79
CA SER A 83 5.22 9.86 -11.83
C SER A 83 5.51 10.64 -13.10
#